data_AF-A0A2A4T2T6-F1
#
_entry.id   AF-A0A2A4T2T6-F1
#
_cell.length_a   1.000
_cell.length_b   1.000
_cell.length_c   1.000
_cell.angle_alpha   90.00
_cell.angle_beta   90.00
_cell.angle_gamma   90.00
#
_symmetry.space_group_name_H-M   'P 1'
#
loop_
_entity.id
_entity.type
_entity.pdbx_description
1 polymer ?
#
loop_
_entity_poly.entity_id
_entity_poly.type
_entity_poly.pdbx_seq_one_letter_code
_entity_poly.pdbx_strand_id
1 'polypeptide(L)'
;MTPNEIYKFLNINIAKVKYLVNERIQLTTPEEAEDLYESCPHEMESAVYEKWTELVKAAIPLLTTPYGAKDLYRSCPRSMKPAVMEKWLELTEVALPLLTTPDEAKDLHESCPHEMESVVMEKLTEFVKAAIPLLTTPDEAKDLHWRCPPEMQPSVMAKWTELAIALLTGPAEAADLYSHCPNEMKSAVYEKWMELAEVAIPLLTDPEEARYLYNYYCPGSMLSAVIKKMTTL
;
A
#
# COMPACT_ATOMS: atom_id res chain seq x y z
N MET A 1 -18.95 -61.47 4.86
CA MET A 1 -17.72 -60.82 5.31
C MET A 1 -17.82 -60.61 6.80
N THR A 2 -16.89 -61.17 7.57
CA THR A 2 -16.83 -60.97 9.01
C THR A 2 -16.30 -59.57 9.34
N PRO A 3 -16.59 -59.02 10.53
CA PRO A 3 -16.03 -57.74 10.96
C PRO A 3 -14.50 -57.66 10.82
N ASN A 4 -13.81 -58.77 11.02
CA ASN A 4 -12.35 -58.87 10.92
C ASN A 4 -11.85 -58.80 9.46
N GLU A 5 -12.60 -59.36 8.51
CA GLU A 5 -12.31 -59.27 7.07
C GLU A 5 -12.54 -57.86 6.52
N ILE A 6 -13.59 -57.18 7.00
CA ILE A 6 -13.85 -55.76 6.70
C ILE A 6 -12.67 -54.90 7.19
N TYR A 7 -12.21 -55.11 8.42
CA TYR A 7 -11.11 -54.35 9.01
C TYR A 7 -9.79 -54.54 8.22
N LYS A 8 -9.49 -55.78 7.81
CA LYS A 8 -8.29 -56.09 7.03
C LYS A 8 -8.33 -55.47 5.63
N PHE A 9 -9.49 -55.51 4.96
CA PHE A 9 -9.66 -54.89 3.64
C PHE A 9 -9.55 -53.36 3.69
N LEU A 10 -10.18 -52.73 4.69
CA LEU A 10 -10.07 -51.28 4.92
C LEU A 10 -8.62 -50.86 5.19
N ASN A 11 -7.89 -51.59 6.05
CA ASN A 11 -6.49 -51.29 6.34
C ASN A 11 -5.56 -51.44 5.12
N ILE A 12 -5.79 -52.42 4.25
CA ILE A 12 -5.01 -52.59 3.01
C ILE A 12 -5.23 -51.41 2.06
N ASN A 13 -6.47 -50.91 1.94
CA ASN A 13 -6.76 -49.75 1.11
C ASN A 13 -6.17 -48.46 1.68
N ILE A 14 -6.24 -48.24 2.99
CA ILE A 14 -5.61 -47.08 3.64
C ILE A 14 -4.09 -47.09 3.45
N ALA A 15 -3.42 -48.23 3.67
CA ALA A 15 -1.98 -48.34 3.48
C ALA A 15 -1.57 -48.09 2.02
N LYS A 16 -2.36 -48.58 1.05
CA LYS A 16 -2.13 -48.34 -0.37
C LYS A 16 -2.29 -46.86 -0.74
N VAL A 17 -3.29 -46.18 -0.19
CA VAL A 17 -3.50 -44.74 -0.39
C VAL A 17 -2.35 -43.93 0.22
N LYS A 18 -1.92 -44.23 1.45
CA LYS A 18 -0.77 -43.56 2.07
C LYS A 18 0.51 -43.75 1.27
N TYR A 19 0.76 -44.97 0.77
CA TYR A 19 1.89 -45.22 -0.13
C TYR A 19 1.81 -44.39 -1.41
N LEU A 20 0.63 -44.29 -2.03
CA LEU A 20 0.46 -43.48 -3.25
C LEU A 20 0.75 -41.99 -3.01
N VAL A 21 0.24 -41.41 -1.92
CA VAL A 21 0.47 -40.00 -1.58
C VAL A 21 1.94 -39.75 -1.24
N ASN A 22 2.56 -40.61 -0.41
CA ASN A 22 3.91 -40.36 0.08
C ASN A 22 5.02 -40.72 -0.92
N GLU A 23 4.87 -41.82 -1.66
CA GLU A 23 5.96 -42.35 -2.50
C GLU A 23 5.78 -42.04 -3.99
N ARG A 24 4.53 -41.86 -4.43
CA ARG A 24 4.22 -41.77 -5.86
C ARG A 24 3.84 -40.37 -6.34
N ILE A 25 3.08 -39.62 -5.53
CA ILE A 25 2.64 -38.26 -5.88
C ILE A 25 3.69 -37.21 -5.48
N GLN A 26 4.59 -37.52 -4.54
CA GLN A 26 5.74 -36.69 -4.14
C GLN A 26 5.38 -35.22 -3.86
N LEU A 27 4.40 -34.98 -2.99
CA LEU A 27 4.11 -33.63 -2.51
C LEU A 27 5.31 -33.07 -1.74
N THR A 28 5.86 -31.95 -2.22
CA THR A 28 7.05 -31.29 -1.64
C THR A 28 6.76 -29.97 -0.97
N THR A 29 5.63 -29.33 -1.31
CA THR A 29 5.22 -28.03 -0.76
C THR A 29 3.81 -28.07 -0.14
N PRO A 30 3.52 -27.21 0.85
CA PRO A 30 2.17 -27.04 1.37
C PRO A 30 1.13 -26.71 0.29
N GLU A 31 1.50 -25.89 -0.70
CA GLU A 31 0.62 -25.46 -1.81
C GLU A 31 0.24 -26.64 -2.71
N GLU A 32 1.20 -27.48 -3.11
CA GLU A 32 0.91 -28.70 -3.88
C GLU A 32 -0.03 -29.64 -3.12
N ALA A 33 0.10 -29.68 -1.79
CA ALA A 33 -0.73 -30.53 -0.94
C ALA A 33 -2.15 -29.97 -0.76
N GLU A 34 -2.31 -28.65 -0.73
CA GLU A 34 -3.61 -27.96 -0.76
C GLU A 34 -4.33 -28.22 -2.09
N ASP A 35 -3.68 -27.95 -3.21
CA ASP A 35 -4.24 -28.17 -4.56
C ASP A 35 -4.71 -29.63 -4.75
N LEU A 36 -3.91 -30.59 -4.27
CA LEU A 36 -4.30 -31.99 -4.31
C LEU A 36 -5.46 -32.27 -3.35
N TYR A 37 -5.46 -31.70 -2.15
CA TYR A 37 -6.54 -31.91 -1.18
C TYR A 37 -7.89 -31.46 -1.74
N GLU A 38 -7.95 -30.31 -2.42
CA GLU A 38 -9.17 -29.77 -3.02
C GLU A 38 -9.72 -30.63 -4.18
N SER A 39 -8.85 -31.40 -4.85
CA SER A 39 -9.19 -32.14 -6.07
C SER A 39 -9.17 -33.66 -5.89
N CYS A 40 -8.70 -34.17 -4.76
CA CYS A 40 -8.53 -35.61 -4.55
C CYS A 40 -9.85 -36.33 -4.24
N PRO A 41 -9.94 -37.64 -4.56
CA PRO A 41 -11.06 -38.47 -4.12
C PRO A 41 -11.14 -38.55 -2.58
N HIS A 42 -12.35 -38.69 -2.05
CA HIS A 42 -12.61 -38.78 -0.61
C HIS A 42 -11.78 -39.87 0.10
N GLU A 43 -11.46 -40.97 -0.59
CA GLU A 43 -10.63 -42.05 -0.02
C GLU A 43 -9.17 -41.62 0.24
N MET A 44 -8.72 -40.54 -0.42
CA MET A 44 -7.36 -39.99 -0.32
C MET A 44 -7.25 -38.78 0.61
N GLU A 45 -8.35 -38.06 0.86
CA GLU A 45 -8.38 -36.81 1.64
C GLU A 45 -7.60 -36.93 2.96
N SER A 46 -7.85 -37.99 3.75
CA SER A 46 -7.17 -38.17 5.03
C SER A 46 -5.64 -38.30 4.90
N ALA A 47 -5.15 -38.99 3.86
CA ALA A 47 -3.72 -39.17 3.65
C ALA A 47 -3.06 -37.90 3.10
N VAL A 48 -3.75 -37.19 2.18
CA VAL A 48 -3.30 -35.90 1.67
C VAL A 48 -3.27 -34.87 2.81
N TYR A 49 -4.29 -34.84 3.66
CA TYR A 49 -4.35 -33.95 4.82
C TYR A 49 -3.25 -34.23 5.84
N GLU A 50 -2.96 -35.51 6.14
CA GLU A 50 -1.83 -35.89 6.99
C GLU A 50 -0.52 -35.35 6.40
N LYS A 51 -0.29 -35.55 5.09
CA LYS A 51 0.92 -35.08 4.41
C LYS A 51 1.03 -33.56 4.37
N TRP A 52 -0.07 -32.87 4.06
CA TRP A 52 -0.15 -31.40 4.08
C TRP A 52 0.21 -30.86 5.47
N THR A 53 -0.33 -31.48 6.52
CA THR A 53 0.00 -31.14 7.91
C THR A 53 1.49 -31.32 8.22
N GLU A 54 2.12 -32.40 7.75
CA GLU A 54 3.56 -32.61 7.91
C GLU A 54 4.39 -31.54 7.19
N LEU A 55 4.01 -31.20 5.96
CA LEU A 55 4.69 -30.17 5.17
C LEU A 55 4.59 -28.79 5.82
N VAL A 56 3.41 -28.40 6.31
CA VAL A 56 3.24 -27.14 7.06
C VAL A 56 4.06 -27.15 8.34
N LYS A 57 4.06 -28.24 9.10
CA LYS A 57 4.90 -28.37 10.31
C LYS A 57 6.39 -28.19 10.01
N ALA A 58 6.86 -28.70 8.87
CA ALA A 58 8.24 -28.53 8.42
C ALA A 58 8.53 -27.11 7.91
N ALA A 59 7.54 -26.44 7.31
CA ALA A 59 7.67 -25.08 6.76
C ALA A 59 7.71 -23.99 7.85
N ILE A 60 6.92 -24.12 8.93
CA ILE A 60 6.85 -23.13 10.03
C ILE A 60 8.23 -22.66 10.53
N PRO A 61 9.18 -23.54 10.92
CA PRO A 61 10.48 -23.12 11.42
C PRO A 61 11.39 -22.48 10.35
N LEU A 62 11.07 -22.63 9.07
CA LEU A 62 11.82 -22.05 7.95
C LEU A 62 11.32 -20.66 7.54
N LEU A 63 10.20 -20.20 8.11
CA LEU A 63 9.66 -18.88 7.87
C LEU A 63 10.59 -17.80 8.45
N THR A 64 10.99 -16.86 7.60
CA THR A 64 11.87 -15.75 7.96
C THR A 64 11.20 -14.38 7.80
N THR A 65 10.01 -14.31 7.19
CA THR A 65 9.31 -13.05 6.92
C THR A 65 7.82 -13.13 7.27
N PRO A 66 7.20 -12.02 7.69
CA PRO A 66 5.76 -11.93 7.88
C PRO A 66 4.97 -12.27 6.61
N TYR A 67 5.48 -11.88 5.44
CA TYR A 67 4.86 -12.20 4.15
C TYR A 67 4.77 -13.71 3.90
N GLY A 68 5.88 -14.45 4.11
CA GLY A 68 5.87 -15.90 3.97
C GLY A 68 4.93 -16.57 4.98
N ALA A 69 4.83 -16.03 6.20
CA ALA A 69 3.92 -16.54 7.21
C ALA A 69 2.45 -16.28 6.86
N LYS A 70 2.12 -15.12 6.29
CA LYS A 70 0.79 -14.78 5.78
C LYS A 70 0.36 -15.72 4.65
N ASP A 71 1.25 -15.99 3.71
CA ASP A 71 0.97 -16.90 2.60
C ASP A 71 0.75 -18.32 3.10
N LEU A 72 1.64 -18.84 3.95
CA LEU A 72 1.45 -20.15 4.58
C LEU A 72 0.17 -20.20 5.43
N TYR A 73 -0.22 -19.11 6.10
CA TYR A 73 -1.45 -19.07 6.88
C TYR A 73 -2.69 -19.23 6.00
N ARG A 74 -2.66 -18.70 4.77
CA ARG A 74 -3.74 -18.83 3.78
C ARG A 74 -3.84 -20.28 3.27
N SER A 75 -2.70 -20.89 2.96
CA SER A 75 -2.58 -22.22 2.34
C SER A 75 -2.37 -23.38 3.32
N CYS A 76 -2.58 -23.18 4.63
CA CYS A 76 -2.41 -24.25 5.63
C CYS A 76 -3.75 -24.87 6.07
N PRO A 77 -3.73 -26.14 6.52
CA PRO A 77 -4.91 -26.77 7.09
C PRO A 77 -5.43 -25.97 8.28
N ARG A 78 -6.75 -25.95 8.47
CA ARG A 78 -7.39 -25.21 9.57
C ARG A 78 -6.84 -25.58 10.95
N SER A 79 -6.44 -26.83 11.16
CA SER A 79 -5.83 -27.27 12.43
C SER A 79 -4.43 -26.69 12.69
N MET A 80 -3.73 -26.23 11.64
CA MET A 80 -2.39 -25.65 11.72
C MET A 80 -2.38 -24.13 11.78
N LYS A 81 -3.50 -23.47 11.45
CA LYS A 81 -3.62 -22.00 11.53
C LYS A 81 -3.16 -21.40 12.86
N PRO A 82 -3.45 -21.98 14.06
CA PRO A 82 -2.93 -21.43 15.31
C PRO A 82 -1.40 -21.41 15.39
N ALA A 83 -0.73 -22.48 14.95
CA ALA A 83 0.74 -22.57 14.98
C ALA A 83 1.39 -21.63 13.95
N VAL A 84 0.81 -21.50 12.75
CA VAL A 84 1.29 -20.55 11.76
C VAL A 84 1.05 -19.11 12.23
N MET A 85 -0.09 -18.83 12.86
CA MET A 85 -0.39 -17.51 13.43
C MET A 85 0.59 -17.13 14.54
N GLU A 86 0.91 -18.04 15.46
CA GLU A 86 1.92 -17.81 16.50
C GLU A 86 3.27 -17.40 15.88
N LYS A 87 3.72 -18.12 14.84
CA LYS A 87 4.95 -17.77 14.14
C LYS A 87 4.85 -16.45 13.36
N TRP A 88 3.69 -16.16 12.77
CA TRP A 88 3.44 -14.91 12.04
C TRP A 88 3.49 -13.69 12.97
N LEU A 89 2.90 -13.81 14.17
CA LEU A 89 2.99 -12.79 15.22
C LEU A 89 4.45 -12.57 15.63
N GLU A 90 5.19 -13.65 15.94
CA GLU A 90 6.61 -13.58 16.31
C GLU A 90 7.44 -12.85 15.24
N LEU A 91 7.28 -13.20 13.97
CA LEU A 91 8.01 -12.57 12.86
C LEU A 91 7.63 -11.09 12.70
N THR A 92 6.37 -10.74 12.94
CA THR A 92 5.89 -9.35 12.88
C THR A 92 6.47 -8.52 14.02
N GLU A 93 6.49 -9.06 15.24
CA GLU A 93 7.09 -8.43 16.42
C GLU A 93 8.59 -8.20 16.24
N VAL A 94 9.30 -9.13 15.60
CA VAL A 94 10.73 -9.00 15.27
C VAL A 94 10.96 -7.97 14.17
N ALA A 95 10.10 -7.92 13.15
CA ALA A 95 10.24 -6.99 12.02
C ALA A 95 9.94 -5.53 12.41
N LEU A 96 8.94 -5.31 13.24
CA LEU A 96 8.45 -3.97 13.62
C LEU A 96 9.54 -3.00 14.12
N PRO A 97 10.43 -3.35 15.06
CA PRO A 97 11.48 -2.43 15.53
C PRO A 97 12.63 -2.23 14.52
N LEU A 98 12.72 -3.07 13.48
CA LEU A 98 13.77 -3.00 12.46
C LEU A 98 13.39 -2.06 11.30
N LEU A 99 12.14 -1.63 11.23
CA LEU A 99 11.66 -0.68 10.23
C LEU A 99 12.40 0.65 10.38
N THR A 100 12.74 1.27 9.25
CA THR A 100 13.43 2.56 9.20
C THR A 100 12.74 3.59 8.31
N THR A 101 11.80 3.15 7.48
CA THR A 101 11.11 3.99 6.50
C THR A 101 9.58 3.82 6.53
N PRO A 102 8.81 4.81 6.06
CA PRO A 102 7.37 4.65 5.83
C PRO A 102 7.03 3.48 4.89
N ASP A 103 7.86 3.21 3.88
CA ASP A 103 7.61 2.13 2.91
C ASP A 103 7.68 0.76 3.57
N GLU A 104 8.74 0.50 4.33
CA GLU A 104 8.88 -0.77 5.06
C GLU A 104 7.72 -0.96 6.06
N ALA A 105 7.28 0.12 6.72
CA ALA A 105 6.15 0.06 7.64
C ALA A 105 4.82 -0.21 6.93
N LYS A 106 4.61 0.33 5.74
CA LYS A 106 3.45 0.05 4.90
C LYS A 106 3.44 -1.41 4.42
N ASP A 107 4.58 -1.90 3.94
CA ASP A 107 4.73 -3.30 3.50
C ASP A 107 4.48 -4.27 4.66
N LEU A 108 4.96 -3.94 5.86
CA LEU A 108 4.65 -4.71 7.06
C LEU A 108 3.16 -4.64 7.39
N HIS A 109 2.53 -3.46 7.31
CA HIS A 109 1.10 -3.31 7.57
C HIS A 109 0.27 -4.20 6.64
N GLU A 110 0.60 -4.24 5.35
CA GLU A 110 -0.07 -5.09 4.38
C GLU A 110 0.13 -6.59 4.64
N SER A 111 1.20 -6.98 5.34
CA SER A 111 1.58 -8.38 5.58
C SER A 111 1.46 -8.83 7.03
N CYS A 112 1.06 -7.97 7.97
CA CYS A 112 0.92 -8.30 9.38
C CYS A 112 -0.42 -9.02 9.67
N PRO A 113 -0.49 -9.79 10.77
CA PRO A 113 -1.75 -10.33 11.24
C PRO A 113 -2.61 -9.21 11.86
N HIS A 114 -3.93 -9.39 11.86
CA HIS A 114 -4.90 -8.39 12.33
C HIS A 114 -4.62 -7.90 13.75
N GLU A 115 -4.13 -8.78 14.62
CA GLU A 115 -3.77 -8.47 16.01
C GLU A 115 -2.64 -7.42 16.12
N MET A 116 -1.82 -7.26 15.08
CA MET A 116 -0.70 -6.31 15.03
C MET A 116 -0.98 -5.06 14.19
N GLU A 117 -2.09 -5.03 13.43
CA GLU A 117 -2.42 -3.92 12.50
C GLU A 117 -2.34 -2.56 13.19
N SER A 118 -2.94 -2.41 14.38
CA SER A 118 -2.93 -1.14 15.12
C SER A 118 -1.52 -0.67 15.47
N VAL A 119 -0.64 -1.59 15.87
CA VAL A 119 0.73 -1.27 16.30
C VAL A 119 1.59 -0.89 15.09
N VAL A 120 1.43 -1.62 13.97
CA VAL A 120 2.14 -1.31 12.73
C VAL A 120 1.64 0.02 12.15
N MET A 121 0.32 0.30 12.22
CA MET A 121 -0.25 1.57 11.77
C MET A 121 0.23 2.76 12.59
N GLU A 122 0.33 2.60 13.92
CA GLU A 122 0.93 3.62 14.78
C GLU A 122 2.38 3.90 14.35
N LYS A 123 3.15 2.84 14.05
CA LYS A 123 4.52 2.99 13.60
C LYS A 123 4.66 3.68 12.25
N LEU A 124 3.80 3.34 11.29
CA LEU A 124 3.72 4.00 10.00
C LEU A 124 3.37 5.49 10.17
N THR A 125 2.43 5.80 11.05
CA THR A 125 2.04 7.18 11.39
C THR A 125 3.22 7.97 11.98
N GLU A 126 3.99 7.39 12.89
CA GLU A 126 5.22 8.00 13.43
C GLU A 126 6.22 8.34 12.31
N PHE A 127 6.49 7.41 11.41
CA PHE A 127 7.43 7.63 10.30
C PHE A 127 6.96 8.73 9.36
N VAL A 128 5.69 8.72 8.95
CA VAL A 128 5.13 9.78 8.11
C VAL A 128 5.23 11.13 8.80
N LYS A 129 4.87 11.20 10.08
CA LYS A 129 4.94 12.44 10.87
C LYS A 129 6.36 12.99 10.95
N ALA A 130 7.36 12.11 11.09
CA ALA A 130 8.77 12.48 11.08
C ALA A 130 9.28 12.88 9.69
N ALA A 131 8.73 12.29 8.62
CA ALA A 131 9.11 12.57 7.24
C ALA A 131 8.60 13.93 6.73
N ILE A 132 7.38 14.34 7.10
CA ILE A 132 6.76 15.61 6.66
C ILE A 132 7.69 16.83 6.75
N PRO A 133 8.34 17.14 7.90
CA PRO A 133 9.21 18.31 8.01
C PRO A 133 10.51 18.20 7.20
N LEU A 134 10.89 17.00 6.75
CA LEU A 134 12.10 16.74 5.96
C LEU A 134 11.86 16.84 4.45
N LEU A 135 10.61 16.92 4.01
CA LEU A 135 10.26 17.07 2.60
C LEU A 135 10.75 18.41 2.06
N THR A 136 11.46 18.37 0.93
CA THR A 136 12.05 19.55 0.30
C THR A 136 11.47 19.86 -1.06
N THR A 137 10.79 18.90 -1.69
CA THR A 137 10.18 19.06 -3.01
C THR A 137 8.70 18.66 -3.04
N PRO A 138 7.90 19.24 -3.94
CA PRO A 138 6.50 18.82 -4.12
C PRO A 138 6.36 17.35 -4.52
N ASP A 139 7.30 16.81 -5.30
CA ASP A 139 7.25 15.40 -5.74
C ASP A 139 7.48 14.42 -4.59
N GLU A 140 8.40 14.72 -3.66
CA GLU A 140 8.55 13.94 -2.42
C GLU A 140 7.27 13.97 -1.58
N ALA A 141 6.63 15.14 -1.47
CA ALA A 141 5.39 15.28 -0.71
C ALA A 141 4.21 14.56 -1.36
N LYS A 142 4.13 14.61 -2.70
CA LYS A 142 3.16 13.85 -3.49
C LYS A 142 3.34 12.35 -3.31
N ASP A 143 4.57 11.86 -3.38
CA ASP A 143 4.86 10.44 -3.20
C ASP A 143 4.46 9.98 -1.78
N LEU A 144 4.84 10.75 -0.76
CA LEU A 144 4.44 10.46 0.63
C LEU A 144 2.92 10.46 0.80
N HIS A 145 2.19 11.35 0.12
CA HIS A 145 0.72 11.44 0.22
C HIS A 145 0.02 10.13 -0.22
N TRP A 146 0.55 9.45 -1.24
CA TRP A 146 -0.01 8.18 -1.72
C TRP A 146 0.34 6.98 -0.83
N ARG A 147 1.31 7.14 0.06
CA ARG A 147 1.83 6.07 0.91
C ARG A 147 1.46 6.24 2.38
N CYS A 148 1.08 7.45 2.80
CA CYS A 148 0.73 7.71 4.17
C CYS A 148 -0.64 7.14 4.55
N PRO A 149 -0.87 6.89 5.86
CA PRO A 149 -2.19 6.58 6.38
C PRO A 149 -3.22 7.68 6.02
N PRO A 150 -4.51 7.33 5.83
CA PRO A 150 -5.56 8.29 5.53
C PRO A 150 -5.62 9.47 6.52
N GLU A 151 -5.39 9.22 7.81
CA GLU A 151 -5.38 10.24 8.85
C GLU A 151 -4.24 11.26 8.71
N MET A 152 -3.15 10.89 8.03
CA MET A 152 -2.00 11.77 7.80
C MET A 152 -2.08 12.52 6.46
N GLN A 153 -2.95 12.09 5.54
CA GLN A 153 -3.12 12.72 4.22
C GLN A 153 -3.34 14.24 4.29
N PRO A 154 -4.16 14.80 5.20
CA PRO A 154 -4.33 16.24 5.30
C PRO A 154 -3.02 16.98 5.64
N SER A 155 -2.18 16.40 6.52
CA SER A 155 -0.92 17.01 6.93
C SER A 155 0.12 16.96 5.79
N VAL A 156 0.19 15.84 5.07
CA VAL A 156 1.08 15.71 3.90
C VAL A 156 0.61 16.63 2.77
N MET A 157 -0.71 16.72 2.53
CA MET A 157 -1.30 17.61 1.52
C MET A 157 -1.00 19.08 1.83
N ALA A 158 -1.08 19.49 3.10
CA ALA A 158 -0.71 20.85 3.50
C ALA A 158 0.77 21.15 3.16
N LYS A 159 1.68 20.22 3.47
CA LYS A 159 3.11 20.38 3.15
C LYS A 159 3.37 20.37 1.64
N TRP A 160 2.70 19.50 0.90
CA TRP A 160 2.76 19.48 -0.56
C TRP A 160 2.30 20.82 -1.15
N THR A 161 1.19 21.36 -0.65
CA THR A 161 0.66 22.66 -1.06
C THR A 161 1.66 23.78 -0.80
N GLU A 162 2.23 23.83 0.40
CA GLU A 162 3.28 24.80 0.78
C GLU A 162 4.46 24.77 -0.19
N LEU A 163 5.01 23.57 -0.46
CA LEU A 163 6.17 23.40 -1.34
C LEU A 163 5.84 23.76 -2.80
N ALA A 164 4.66 23.37 -3.30
CA ALA A 164 4.25 23.64 -4.67
C ALA A 164 4.06 25.15 -4.91
N ILE A 165 3.41 25.83 -3.96
CA ILE A 165 3.20 27.28 -4.00
C ILE A 165 4.52 28.04 -3.90
N ALA A 166 5.48 27.56 -3.12
CA ALA A 166 6.79 28.19 -2.98
C ALA A 166 7.61 28.21 -4.28
N LEU A 167 7.33 27.30 -5.22
CA LEU A 167 7.99 27.28 -6.54
C LEU A 167 7.38 28.26 -7.55
N LEU A 168 6.21 28.83 -7.25
CA LEU A 168 5.54 29.74 -8.19
C LEU A 168 6.22 31.10 -8.21
N THR A 169 6.71 31.48 -9.38
CA THR A 169 7.37 32.78 -9.63
C THR A 169 6.47 33.76 -10.37
N GLY A 170 5.40 33.29 -11.02
CA GLY A 170 4.49 34.14 -11.78
C GLY A 170 3.08 33.60 -11.96
N PRO A 171 2.15 34.43 -12.48
CA PRO A 171 0.74 34.09 -12.61
C PRO A 171 0.48 32.96 -13.61
N ALA A 172 1.33 32.80 -14.64
CA ALA A 172 1.19 31.70 -15.61
C ALA A 172 1.43 30.32 -14.98
N GLU A 173 2.49 30.19 -14.18
CA GLU A 173 2.81 28.96 -13.44
C GLU A 173 1.71 28.65 -12.41
N ALA A 174 1.18 29.68 -11.74
CA ALA A 174 0.13 29.50 -10.74
C ALA A 174 -1.18 28.99 -11.37
N ALA A 175 -1.55 29.51 -12.54
CA ALA A 175 -2.72 29.06 -13.29
C ALA A 175 -2.56 27.64 -13.85
N ASP A 176 -1.36 27.29 -14.33
CA ASP A 176 -1.06 25.93 -14.77
C ASP A 176 -1.18 24.95 -13.61
N LEU A 177 -0.57 25.28 -12.45
CA LEU A 177 -0.71 24.48 -11.25
C LEU A 177 -2.18 24.37 -10.81
N TYR A 178 -2.95 25.46 -10.81
CA TYR A 178 -4.38 25.45 -10.45
C TYR A 178 -5.21 24.48 -11.30
N SER A 179 -4.86 24.36 -12.58
CA SER A 179 -5.56 23.51 -13.54
C SER A 179 -5.27 22.02 -13.33
N HIS A 180 -4.09 21.68 -12.80
CA HIS A 180 -3.62 20.30 -12.67
C HIS A 180 -3.50 19.82 -11.23
N CYS A 181 -3.61 20.69 -10.22
CA CYS A 181 -3.49 20.31 -8.83
C CYS A 181 -4.77 19.60 -8.31
N PRO A 182 -4.62 18.77 -7.25
CA PRO A 182 -5.76 18.26 -6.48
C PRO A 182 -6.71 19.38 -6.04
N ASN A 183 -8.00 19.04 -5.88
CA ASN A 183 -9.03 20.03 -5.51
C ASN A 183 -8.74 20.66 -4.15
N GLU A 184 -8.13 19.91 -3.24
CA GLU A 184 -7.70 20.29 -1.91
C GLU A 184 -6.69 21.45 -1.94
N MET A 185 -5.88 21.54 -3.00
CA MET A 185 -4.86 22.58 -3.17
C MET A 185 -5.43 23.86 -3.81
N LYS A 186 -6.54 23.75 -4.55
CA LYS A 186 -7.02 24.82 -5.45
C LYS A 186 -7.23 26.15 -4.75
N SER A 187 -7.75 26.17 -3.53
CA SER A 187 -8.00 27.43 -2.80
C SER A 187 -6.68 28.17 -2.55
N ALA A 188 -5.68 27.48 -1.99
CA ALA A 188 -4.39 28.08 -1.67
C ALA A 188 -3.62 28.48 -2.95
N VAL A 189 -3.70 27.66 -4.00
CA VAL A 189 -3.07 27.99 -5.30
C VAL A 189 -3.74 29.22 -5.92
N TYR A 190 -5.07 29.34 -5.84
CA TYR A 190 -5.80 30.51 -6.33
C TYR A 190 -5.46 31.78 -5.56
N GLU A 191 -5.32 31.70 -4.23
CA GLU A 191 -4.85 32.82 -3.40
C GLU A 191 -3.45 33.26 -3.83
N LYS A 192 -2.50 32.32 -4.02
CA LYS A 192 -1.17 32.67 -4.52
C LYS A 192 -1.21 33.27 -5.92
N TRP A 193 -2.04 32.72 -6.79
CA TRP A 193 -2.22 33.23 -8.15
C TRP A 193 -2.70 34.69 -8.14
N MET A 194 -3.65 35.02 -7.26
CA MET A 194 -4.12 36.39 -7.05
C MET A 194 -2.98 37.32 -6.61
N GLU A 195 -2.19 36.92 -5.60
CA GLU A 195 -1.03 37.70 -5.13
C GLU A 195 -0.02 37.97 -6.25
N LEU A 196 0.32 36.94 -7.03
CA LEU A 196 1.27 37.05 -8.14
C LEU A 196 0.74 37.96 -9.25
N ALA A 197 -0.55 37.87 -9.57
CA ALA A 197 -1.19 38.75 -10.54
C ALA A 197 -1.21 40.21 -10.07
N GLU A 198 -1.48 40.46 -8.78
CA GLU A 198 -1.45 41.78 -8.16
C GLU A 198 -0.09 42.47 -8.33
N VAL A 199 0.99 41.71 -8.21
CA VAL A 199 2.37 42.20 -8.40
C VAL A 199 2.72 42.36 -9.88
N ALA A 200 2.30 41.43 -10.73
CA ALA A 200 2.67 41.42 -12.15
C ALA A 200 1.96 42.50 -12.97
N ILE A 201 0.67 42.76 -12.74
CA ILE A 201 -0.14 43.67 -13.56
C ILE A 201 0.44 45.09 -13.64
N PRO A 202 0.85 45.74 -12.53
CA PRO A 202 1.45 47.07 -12.59
C PRO A 202 2.75 47.13 -13.39
N LEU A 203 3.49 46.02 -13.46
CA LEU A 203 4.80 45.91 -14.10
C LEU A 203 4.73 45.62 -15.60
N LEU A 204 3.54 45.31 -16.14
CA LEU A 204 3.35 45.12 -17.57
C LEU A 204 3.81 46.37 -18.33
N THR A 205 4.64 46.16 -19.35
CA THR A 205 5.13 47.21 -20.26
C THR A 205 4.79 46.93 -21.72
N ASP A 206 4.35 45.71 -22.02
CA ASP A 206 3.98 45.27 -23.36
C ASP A 206 2.47 44.96 -23.46
N PRO A 207 1.75 45.56 -24.44
CA PRO A 207 0.34 45.26 -24.68
C PRO A 207 0.05 43.79 -25.01
N GLU A 208 0.98 43.07 -25.66
CA GLU A 208 0.77 41.64 -25.97
C GLU A 208 0.91 40.76 -24.72
N GLU A 209 1.88 41.04 -23.84
CA GLU A 209 1.99 40.41 -22.52
C GLU A 209 0.73 40.63 -21.67
N ALA A 210 0.19 41.86 -21.69
CA ALA A 210 -1.05 42.18 -20.99
C ALA A 210 -2.26 41.41 -21.55
N ARG A 211 -2.32 41.24 -22.88
CA ARG A 211 -3.35 40.46 -23.56
C ARG A 211 -3.22 38.96 -23.28
N TYR A 212 -2.00 38.46 -23.20
CA TYR A 212 -1.70 37.08 -22.84
C TYR A 212 -2.15 36.78 -21.41
N LEU A 213 -1.81 37.64 -20.45
CA LEU A 213 -2.28 37.56 -19.07
C LEU A 213 -3.82 37.60 -19.01
N TYR A 214 -4.46 38.54 -19.71
CA TYR A 214 -5.92 38.67 -19.77
C TYR A 214 -6.62 37.39 -20.24
N ASN A 215 -6.13 36.78 -21.33
CA ASN A 215 -6.80 35.66 -21.98
C ASN A 215 -6.64 34.33 -21.24
N TYR A 216 -5.49 34.11 -20.60
CA TYR A 216 -5.10 32.76 -20.16
C TYR A 216 -4.80 32.64 -18.67
N TYR A 217 -4.38 33.74 -18.03
CA TYR A 217 -3.71 33.66 -16.72
C TYR A 217 -4.18 34.74 -15.74
N CYS A 218 -5.28 35.41 -16.04
CA CYS A 218 -5.88 36.40 -15.16
C CYS A 218 -7.02 35.74 -14.36
N PRO A 219 -6.93 35.70 -13.02
CA PRO A 219 -8.06 35.32 -12.20
C PRO A 219 -9.26 36.21 -12.53
N GLY A 220 -10.48 35.67 -12.56
CA GLY A 220 -11.67 36.43 -12.98
C GLY A 220 -11.86 37.74 -12.20
N SER A 221 -11.46 37.78 -10.93
CA SER A 221 -11.46 38.95 -10.06
C SER A 221 -10.47 40.05 -10.46
N MET A 222 -9.43 39.76 -11.23
CA MET A 222 -8.38 40.70 -11.65
C MET A 222 -8.59 41.25 -13.07
N LEU A 223 -9.59 40.77 -13.81
CA LEU A 223 -9.82 41.14 -15.21
C LEU A 223 -9.96 42.67 -15.41
N SER A 224 -10.64 43.34 -14.49
CA SER A 224 -10.81 44.81 -14.54
C SER A 224 -9.49 45.56 -14.39
N ALA A 225 -8.57 45.07 -13.55
CA ALA A 225 -7.25 45.64 -13.35
C ALA A 225 -6.38 45.48 -14.60
N VAL A 226 -6.41 44.29 -15.23
CA VAL A 226 -5.68 44.04 -16.49
C VAL A 226 -6.21 44.92 -17.62
N ILE A 227 -7.54 45.00 -17.81
CA ILE A 227 -8.14 45.87 -18.83
C ILE A 227 -7.72 47.33 -18.63
N LYS A 228 -7.77 47.82 -17.38
CA LYS A 228 -7.35 49.19 -17.07
C LYS A 228 -5.88 49.43 -17.39
N LYS A 229 -5.00 48.47 -17.12
CA LYS A 229 -3.58 48.56 -17.46
C LYS A 229 -3.37 48.58 -18.97
N MET A 230 -4.05 47.71 -19.72
CA MET A 230 -3.99 47.67 -21.19
C MET A 230 -4.38 48.99 -21.85
N THR A 231 -5.33 49.76 -21.29
CA THR A 231 -5.70 51.07 -21.87
C THR A 231 -4.66 52.17 -21.60
N THR A 232 -3.62 51.89 -20.81
CA THR A 232 -2.56 52.84 -20.45
C THR A 232 -1.18 52.46 -21.00
N LEU A 233 -1.08 51.32 -21.68
CA LEU A 233 0.10 50.87 -22.44
C LEU A 233 -0.02 51.33 -23.90
#